data_AF-X1Q652-F1
#
_entry.id   AF-X1Q652-F1
#
_cell.length_a   1.000
_cell.length_b   1.000
_cell.length_c   1.000
_cell.angle_alpha   90.00
_cell.angle_beta   90.00
_cell.angle_gamma   90.00
#
_symmetry.space_group_name_H-M   'P 1'
#
loop_
_entity.id
_entity.type
_entity.pdbx_description
1 polymer ?
#
loop_
_entity_poly.entity_id
_entity_poly.type
_entity_poly.pdbx_seq_one_letter_code
_entity_poly.pdbx_strand_id
1 'polypeptide(L)'
;MSELFRKLENIVKEKYISNSLYVRHAYSRNVDPVLQGVPDFVIRPKDAKEISEILKVANEENISVTPRGGGDCEFGGSKPIGDGGIVLDLKRMNNVINLDQENLIVTVEAGISWAKLNEHLCHFDLWMPGGCNIGERKIDM
;
A
#
# COMPACT_ATOMS: atom_id res chain seq x y z
N MET A 1 -0.61 -6.48 25.96
CA MET A 1 0.02 -6.06 24.68
C MET A 1 1.16 -7.03 24.43
N SER A 2 1.15 -7.79 23.32
CA SER A 2 2.15 -8.83 23.06
C SER A 2 3.54 -8.19 22.84
N GLU A 3 4.60 -8.92 23.19
CA GLU A 3 5.99 -8.48 22.98
C GLU A 3 6.27 -8.13 21.52
N LEU A 4 5.74 -8.93 20.60
CA LEU A 4 5.80 -8.71 19.15
C LEU A 4 5.20 -7.37 18.72
N PHE A 5 4.03 -7.00 19.25
CA PHE A 5 3.39 -5.72 18.90
C PHE A 5 4.30 -4.55 19.26
N ARG A 6 4.95 -4.60 20.43
CA ARG A 6 5.90 -3.57 20.86
C ARG A 6 7.14 -3.51 19.98
N LYS A 7 7.69 -4.67 19.56
CA LYS A 7 8.81 -4.71 18.60
C LYS A 7 8.45 -3.98 17.30
N LEU A 8 7.26 -4.26 16.74
CA LEU A 8 6.79 -3.65 15.50
C LEU A 8 6.45 -2.15 15.67
N GLU A 9 5.87 -1.77 16.81
CA GLU A 9 5.57 -0.38 17.17
C GLU A 9 6.83 0.49 17.33
N ASN A 10 7.96 -0.09 17.75
CA ASN A 10 9.23 0.63 17.80
C ASN A 10 9.78 0.97 16.40
N ILE A 11 9.37 0.22 15.36
CA ILE A 11 9.76 0.47 13.98
C ILE A 11 8.84 1.52 13.36
N VAL A 12 7.53 1.40 13.61
CA VAL A 12 6.49 2.23 12.99
C VAL A 12 5.67 2.90 14.07
N LYS A 13 5.62 4.24 14.08
CA LYS A 13 4.86 5.00 15.09
C LYS A 13 3.46 4.40 15.30
N GLU A 14 2.99 4.38 16.55
CA GLU A 14 1.70 3.80 17.00
C GLU A 14 0.52 4.06 16.04
N LYS A 15 0.39 5.28 15.50
CA LYS A 15 -0.65 5.66 14.54
C LYS A 15 -0.69 4.82 13.24
N TYR A 16 0.40 4.13 12.88
CA TYR A 16 0.58 3.41 11.62
C TYR A 16 0.68 1.89 11.81
N ILE A 17 0.37 1.37 12.99
CA ILE A 17 0.23 -0.05 13.29
C ILE A 17 -1.11 -0.27 14.00
N SER A 18 -1.80 -1.36 13.67
CA SER A 18 -3.06 -1.71 14.33
C SER A 18 -3.23 -3.21 14.44
N ASN A 19 -3.62 -3.67 15.63
CA ASN A 19 -4.13 -5.02 15.92
C ASN A 19 -5.63 -5.00 16.28
N SER A 20 -6.31 -3.86 16.08
CA SER A 20 -7.74 -3.74 16.39
C SER A 20 -8.58 -4.62 15.46
N LEU A 21 -9.61 -5.24 16.01
CA LEU A 21 -10.46 -6.19 15.27
C LEU A 21 -11.08 -5.55 14.02
N TYR A 22 -11.59 -4.32 14.13
CA TYR A 22 -12.25 -3.63 13.03
C TYR A 22 -11.28 -3.28 11.89
N VAL A 23 -10.05 -2.85 12.20
CA VAL A 23 -9.04 -2.61 11.15
C VAL A 23 -8.65 -3.94 10.52
N ARG A 24 -8.38 -4.98 11.30
CA ARG A 24 -7.98 -6.28 10.76
C ARG A 24 -9.02 -6.85 9.78
N HIS A 25 -10.31 -6.74 10.10
CA HIS A 25 -11.40 -7.15 9.19
C HIS A 25 -11.53 -6.25 7.94
N ALA A 26 -11.18 -4.97 8.01
CA ALA A 26 -11.15 -4.12 6.81
C ALA A 26 -10.08 -4.59 5.80
N TYR A 27 -9.04 -5.28 6.28
CA TYR A 27 -7.92 -5.79 5.47
C TYR A 27 -7.99 -7.31 5.22
N SER A 28 -8.97 -8.02 5.79
CA SER A 28 -9.14 -9.48 5.60
C SER A 28 -9.75 -9.85 4.25
N ARG A 29 -10.20 -8.85 3.47
CA ARG A 29 -10.88 -9.01 2.20
C ARG A 29 -10.38 -8.03 1.14
N ASN A 30 -10.70 -8.38 -0.10
CA ASN A 30 -10.51 -7.68 -1.36
C ASN A 30 -11.74 -7.99 -2.23
N VAL A 31 -11.69 -7.69 -3.52
CA VAL A 31 -12.79 -7.92 -4.46
C VAL A 31 -13.08 -9.39 -4.74
N ASP A 32 -12.14 -10.30 -4.45
CA ASP A 32 -12.34 -11.72 -4.70
C ASP A 32 -13.24 -12.39 -3.63
N PRO A 33 -14.09 -13.34 -4.03
CA PRO A 33 -15.05 -13.98 -3.12
C PRO A 33 -14.48 -15.17 -2.33
N VAL A 34 -13.21 -15.55 -2.54
CA VAL A 34 -12.66 -16.84 -2.11
C VAL A 34 -11.78 -16.69 -0.87
N LEU A 35 -12.06 -17.46 0.19
CA LEU A 35 -11.27 -17.55 1.43
C LEU A 35 -11.06 -16.21 2.16
N GLN A 36 -11.34 -16.21 3.46
CA GLN A 36 -11.09 -15.05 4.33
C GLN A 36 -10.01 -15.44 5.34
N GLY A 37 -9.01 -14.58 5.47
CA GLY A 37 -7.97 -14.67 6.48
C GLY A 37 -7.88 -13.35 7.24
N VAL A 38 -8.00 -13.39 8.56
CA VAL A 38 -7.91 -12.17 9.38
C VAL A 38 -6.45 -11.98 9.81
N PRO A 39 -5.75 -10.91 9.38
CA PRO A 39 -4.36 -10.71 9.76
C PRO A 39 -4.24 -10.43 11.25
N ASP A 40 -3.07 -10.63 11.86
CA ASP A 40 -2.79 -10.21 13.24
C ASP A 40 -2.55 -8.71 13.33
N PHE A 41 -1.84 -8.17 12.34
CA PHE A 41 -1.42 -6.77 12.30
C PHE A 41 -1.64 -6.16 10.92
N VAL A 42 -2.01 -4.88 10.91
CA VAL A 42 -1.97 -4.02 9.73
C VAL A 42 -0.96 -2.92 9.98
N ILE A 43 0.02 -2.78 9.10
CA ILE A 43 1.15 -1.85 9.27
C ILE A 43 1.30 -0.97 8.03
N ARG A 44 1.50 0.34 8.22
CA ARG A 44 1.61 1.38 7.19
C ARG A 44 2.99 2.06 7.21
N PRO A 45 4.03 1.43 6.63
CA PRO A 45 5.38 1.98 6.61
C PRO A 45 5.45 3.28 5.81
N LYS A 46 6.44 4.12 6.11
CA LYS A 46 6.68 5.40 5.42
C LYS A 46 7.74 5.33 4.33
N ASP A 47 8.62 4.33 4.40
CA ASP A 47 9.79 4.20 3.54
C ASP A 47 10.30 2.75 3.52
N ALA A 48 11.28 2.51 2.65
CA ALA A 48 11.92 1.20 2.51
C ALA A 48 12.69 0.76 3.77
N LYS A 49 13.11 1.68 4.64
CA LYS A 49 13.82 1.36 5.88
C LYS A 49 12.86 0.74 6.89
N GLU A 50 11.69 1.35 7.11
CA GLU A 50 10.64 0.76 7.96
C GLU A 50 10.22 -0.61 7.42
N ILE A 51 10.06 -0.77 6.09
CA ILE A 51 9.77 -2.09 5.47
C ILE A 51 10.85 -3.11 5.80
N SER A 52 12.13 -2.78 5.60
CA SER A 52 13.24 -3.70 5.84
C SER A 52 13.27 -4.19 7.29
N GLU A 53 13.09 -3.30 8.26
CA GLU A 53 13.06 -3.68 9.68
C GLU A 53 11.83 -4.53 10.03
N ILE A 54 10.66 -4.24 9.46
CA ILE A 54 9.46 -5.08 9.63
C ILE A 54 9.71 -6.49 9.10
N LEU A 55 10.30 -6.61 7.91
CA LEU A 55 10.58 -7.91 7.29
C LEU A 55 11.62 -8.72 8.06
N LYS A 56 12.59 -8.08 8.71
CA LYS A 56 13.53 -8.76 9.63
C LYS A 56 12.79 -9.40 10.80
N VAL A 57 11.95 -8.61 11.49
CA VAL A 57 11.14 -9.13 12.61
C VAL A 57 10.20 -10.24 12.15
N ALA A 58 9.52 -10.06 11.01
CA ALA A 58 8.63 -11.07 10.47
C ALA A 58 9.38 -12.38 10.14
N ASN A 59 10.58 -12.29 9.59
CA ASN A 59 11.41 -13.45 9.27
C ASN A 59 11.92 -14.15 10.53
N GLU A 60 12.37 -13.41 11.55
CA GLU A 60 12.81 -13.96 12.83
C GLU A 60 11.68 -14.74 13.54
N GLU A 61 10.45 -14.22 13.45
CA GLU A 61 9.27 -14.77 14.14
C GLU A 61 8.45 -15.72 13.25
N ASN A 62 8.90 -16.01 12.02
CA ASN A 62 8.21 -16.85 11.02
C ASN A 62 6.78 -16.39 10.70
N ILE A 63 6.58 -15.08 10.56
CA ILE A 63 5.28 -14.45 10.31
C ILE A 63 5.15 -14.13 8.82
N SER A 64 4.04 -14.54 8.22
CA SER A 64 3.73 -14.20 6.83
C SER A 64 3.47 -12.71 6.66
N VAL A 65 3.92 -12.14 5.54
CA VAL A 65 3.71 -10.73 5.20
C VAL A 65 3.03 -10.62 3.85
N THR A 66 1.87 -9.95 3.81
CA THR A 66 1.11 -9.67 2.60
C THR A 66 1.24 -8.18 2.24
N PRO A 67 1.96 -7.81 1.17
CA PRO A 67 1.97 -6.44 0.69
C PRO A 67 0.60 -6.07 0.11
N ARG A 68 0.14 -4.84 0.37
CA ARG A 68 -1.14 -4.34 -0.11
C ARG A 68 -1.06 -2.88 -0.55
N GLY A 69 -1.55 -2.61 -1.77
CA GLY A 69 -1.84 -1.28 -2.29
C GLY A 69 -3.32 -0.91 -2.11
N GLY A 70 -4.05 -0.72 -3.21
CA GLY A 70 -5.50 -0.49 -3.22
C GLY A 70 -6.31 -1.66 -2.63
N GLY A 71 -5.84 -2.89 -2.86
CA GLY A 71 -6.53 -4.10 -2.40
C GLY A 71 -7.57 -4.63 -3.39
N ASP A 72 -7.43 -4.30 -4.68
CA ASP A 72 -8.38 -4.61 -5.74
C ASP A 72 -8.00 -5.89 -6.52
N CYS A 73 -7.09 -6.71 -5.99
CA CYS A 73 -6.71 -7.96 -6.66
C CYS A 73 -7.88 -8.96 -6.65
N GLU A 74 -8.21 -9.51 -7.82
CA GLU A 74 -9.29 -10.49 -8.02
C GLU A 74 -8.87 -11.95 -7.77
N PHE A 75 -7.60 -12.19 -7.46
CA PHE A 75 -7.03 -13.54 -7.31
C PHE A 75 -6.35 -13.77 -5.94
N GLY A 76 -6.76 -13.04 -4.90
CA GLY A 76 -6.29 -13.26 -3.53
C GLY A 76 -4.92 -12.66 -3.17
N GLY A 77 -4.20 -12.05 -4.12
CA GLY A 77 -2.82 -11.58 -3.90
C GLY A 77 -2.67 -10.39 -2.93
N SER A 78 -3.76 -9.72 -2.57
CA SER A 78 -3.75 -8.51 -1.71
C SER A 78 -4.44 -8.68 -0.36
N LYS A 79 -4.66 -9.93 0.07
CA LYS A 79 -5.18 -10.30 1.39
C LYS A 79 -4.40 -11.48 1.97
N PRO A 80 -4.45 -11.71 3.30
CA PRO A 80 -3.82 -12.88 3.91
C PRO A 80 -4.39 -14.19 3.37
N ILE A 81 -3.51 -15.20 3.23
CA ILE A 81 -3.90 -16.58 2.96
C ILE A 81 -3.90 -17.32 4.30
N GLY A 82 -5.10 -17.61 4.82
CA GLY A 82 -5.28 -18.13 6.18
C GLY A 82 -5.24 -17.02 7.25
N ASP A 83 -5.46 -17.40 8.50
CA ASP A 83 -5.47 -16.46 9.62
C ASP A 83 -4.05 -16.08 10.06
N GLY A 84 -3.93 -14.87 10.58
CA GLY A 84 -2.71 -14.31 11.13
C GLY A 84 -1.83 -13.60 10.10
N GLY A 85 -0.63 -13.24 10.53
CA GLY A 85 0.33 -12.54 9.69
C GLY A 85 0.19 -11.03 9.68
N ILE A 86 0.98 -10.38 8.84
CA ILE A 86 1.06 -8.92 8.71
C ILE A 86 0.53 -8.52 7.33
N VAL A 87 -0.47 -7.64 7.30
CA VAL A 87 -0.77 -6.89 6.07
C VAL A 87 0.04 -5.60 6.07
N LEU A 88 0.89 -5.45 5.05
CA LEU A 88 1.77 -4.30 4.86
C LEU A 88 1.13 -3.34 3.84
N ASP A 89 0.43 -2.32 4.34
CA ASP A 89 -0.28 -1.33 3.54
C ASP A 89 0.66 -0.20 3.11
N LEU A 90 0.99 -0.21 1.82
CA LEU A 90 1.97 0.69 1.21
C LEU A 90 1.42 2.08 0.89
N LYS A 91 0.10 2.35 1.06
CA LYS A 91 -0.54 3.60 0.60
C LYS A 91 0.00 4.89 1.21
N ARG A 92 0.86 4.81 2.24
CA ARG A 92 1.58 5.97 2.81
C ARG A 92 2.81 6.35 1.98
N MET A 93 3.40 5.39 1.27
CA MET A 93 4.48 5.59 0.29
C MET A 93 3.82 5.89 -1.07
N ASN A 94 3.33 7.12 -1.26
CA ASN A 94 2.52 7.51 -2.43
C ASN A 94 3.01 8.78 -3.14
N ASN A 95 4.30 9.06 -3.09
CA ASN A 95 4.90 10.24 -3.69
C ASN A 95 5.50 9.96 -5.08
N VAL A 96 5.58 10.99 -5.91
CA VAL A 96 6.40 11.00 -7.12
C VAL A 96 7.82 11.37 -6.71
N ILE A 97 8.79 10.53 -7.09
CA ILE A 97 10.20 10.68 -6.74
C ILE A 97 10.93 11.50 -7.82
N ASN A 98 10.64 11.21 -9.10
CA ASN A 98 11.25 11.89 -10.24
C ASN A 98 10.33 11.81 -11.46
N LEU A 99 10.34 12.86 -12.29
CA LEU A 99 9.70 12.88 -13.61
C LEU A 99 10.72 13.35 -14.65
N ASP A 100 11.12 12.45 -15.53
CA ASP A 100 11.92 12.72 -16.72
C ASP A 100 10.96 12.86 -17.91
N GLN A 101 10.65 14.11 -18.27
CA GLN A 101 9.70 14.43 -19.34
C GLN A 101 10.27 14.14 -20.74
N GLU A 102 11.60 14.25 -20.91
CA GLU A 102 12.24 14.01 -22.20
C GLU A 102 12.18 12.53 -22.58
N ASN A 103 12.40 11.66 -21.60
CA ASN A 103 12.37 10.21 -21.78
C ASN A 103 11.03 9.56 -21.44
N LEU A 104 10.03 10.33 -20.99
CA LEU A 104 8.71 9.86 -20.56
C LEU A 104 8.78 8.80 -19.43
N ILE A 105 9.67 9.00 -18.47
CA ILE A 105 9.87 8.09 -17.33
C ILE A 105 9.45 8.79 -16.03
N VAL A 106 8.56 8.15 -15.28
CA VAL A 106 8.20 8.58 -13.92
C VAL A 106 8.64 7.54 -12.90
N THR A 107 9.33 7.99 -11.86
CA THR A 107 9.71 7.16 -10.70
C THR A 107 8.79 7.52 -9.54
N VAL A 108 8.14 6.53 -8.93
CA VAL A 108 7.14 6.73 -7.89
C VAL A 108 7.33 5.73 -6.75
N GLU A 109 6.77 6.05 -5.60
CA GLU A 109 6.66 5.12 -4.49
C GLU A 109 5.56 4.07 -4.74
N ALA A 110 5.76 2.85 -4.22
CA ALA A 110 4.96 1.67 -4.54
C ALA A 110 3.47 1.73 -4.16
N GLY A 111 3.08 2.63 -3.26
CA GLY A 111 1.70 2.82 -2.81
C GLY A 111 0.93 3.93 -3.51
N ILE A 112 1.50 4.54 -4.56
CA ILE A 112 0.79 5.58 -5.33
C ILE A 112 -0.41 4.99 -6.08
N SER A 113 -1.56 5.67 -6.01
CA SER A 113 -2.73 5.33 -6.81
C SER A 113 -2.61 5.91 -8.22
N TRP A 114 -3.24 5.27 -9.21
CA TRP A 114 -3.38 5.82 -10.56
C TRP A 114 -3.96 7.24 -10.60
N ALA A 115 -4.96 7.52 -9.76
CA ALA A 115 -5.59 8.86 -9.70
C ALA A 115 -4.58 9.93 -9.29
N LYS A 116 -3.89 9.75 -8.15
CA LYS A 116 -2.85 10.67 -7.67
C LYS A 116 -1.68 10.82 -8.66
N LEU A 117 -1.28 9.73 -9.34
CA LEU A 117 -0.23 9.81 -10.35
C LEU A 117 -0.68 10.66 -11.55
N ASN A 118 -1.87 10.40 -12.10
CA ASN A 118 -2.39 11.18 -13.23
C ASN A 118 -2.68 12.65 -12.86
N GLU A 119 -3.12 12.93 -11.64
CA GLU A 119 -3.23 14.30 -11.11
C GLU A 119 -1.87 15.02 -11.08
N HIS A 120 -0.79 14.31 -10.79
CA HIS A 120 0.54 14.91 -10.88
C HIS A 120 0.96 15.16 -12.33
N LEU A 121 0.79 14.15 -13.20
CA LEU A 121 1.25 14.19 -14.59
C LEU A 121 0.49 15.20 -15.46
N CYS A 122 -0.78 15.47 -15.16
CA CYS A 122 -1.58 16.40 -15.95
C CYS A 122 -1.06 17.86 -15.89
N HIS A 123 -0.31 18.23 -14.84
CA HIS A 123 0.38 19.52 -14.78
C HIS A 123 1.49 19.68 -15.84
N PHE A 124 1.88 18.58 -16.48
CA PHE A 124 2.93 18.52 -17.51
C PHE A 124 2.38 18.05 -18.86
N ASP A 125 1.06 18.07 -19.05
CA ASP A 125 0.37 17.55 -20.25
C ASP A 125 0.68 16.05 -20.53
N LEU A 126 0.96 15.28 -19.48
CA LEU A 126 1.25 13.84 -19.54
C LEU A 126 0.16 13.01 -18.84
N TRP A 127 0.05 11.73 -19.22
CA TRP A 127 -0.84 10.75 -18.58
C TRP A 127 -0.28 9.33 -18.68
N MET A 128 -0.70 8.46 -17.77
CA MET A 128 -0.44 7.02 -17.90
C MET A 128 -1.38 6.41 -18.95
N PRO A 129 -0.89 5.54 -19.85
CA PRO A 129 -1.75 4.81 -20.78
C PRO A 129 -2.85 4.05 -20.03
N GLY A 130 -4.12 4.27 -20.39
CA GLY A 130 -5.29 3.69 -19.69
C GLY A 130 -5.80 4.50 -18.48
N GLY A 131 -5.15 5.61 -18.13
CA GLY A 131 -5.70 6.61 -17.22
C GLY A 131 -6.82 7.42 -17.86
N CYS A 132 -7.82 7.81 -17.07
CA CYS A 132 -8.84 8.75 -17.51
C CYS A 132 -8.18 10.09 -17.90
N ASN A 133 -8.48 10.60 -19.10
CA ASN A 133 -8.11 11.96 -19.50
C ASN A 133 -8.85 12.94 -18.59
N ILE A 134 -8.25 13.31 -17.46
CA ILE A 134 -8.76 14.37 -16.60
C ILE A 134 -8.54 15.75 -17.24
N GLY A 135 -7.66 15.80 -18.27
CA GLY A 135 -7.55 16.92 -19.19
C GLY A 135 -8.67 16.90 -20.22
N GLU A 136 -9.90 17.14 -19.80
CA GLU A 136 -10.78 17.88 -20.69
C GLU A 136 -10.12 19.25 -20.90
N ARG A 137 -9.90 19.60 -22.18
CA ARG A 137 -9.71 20.99 -22.59
C ARG A 137 -10.67 21.85 -21.76
N LYS A 138 -10.20 22.99 -21.27
CA LYS A 138 -11.11 24.11 -21.04
C LYS A 138 -11.97 24.23 -22.30
N ILE A 139 -13.22 23.80 -22.23
CA ILE A 139 -14.24 24.26 -23.15
C ILE A 139 -14.47 25.67 -22.66
N ASP A 140 -13.85 26.63 -23.34
CA ASP A 140 -14.14 28.04 -23.14
C ASP A 140 -15.66 28.23 -23.30
N MET A 141 -16.33 28.60 -22.20
CA MET A 141 -17.67 29.20 -22.21
C MET A 141 -17.53 30.72 -22.14
#